data_AF-Q84B75-F1
#
_entry.id   AF-Q84B75-F1
#
_cell.length_a   1.000
_cell.length_b   1.000
_cell.length_c   1.000
_cell.angle_alpha   90.00
_cell.angle_beta   90.00
_cell.angle_gamma   90.00
#
_symmetry.space_group_name_H-M   'P 1'
#
loop_
_entity.id
_entity.type
_entity.pdbx_description
1 polymer ?
#
loop_
_entity_poly.entity_id
_entity_poly.type
_entity_poly.pdbx_seq_one_letter_code
_entity_poly.pdbx_strand_id
1 'polypeptide(L)'
;MSVIIKRIEKCEMLVSTIVNTYFLADQNSKLLIHLLGESKHLDRWKDSYAASGVNTLRFSLYMHVLSEVRAIMFDSHSKVASVPNIIKVLDDLDFRKKLKKWFCDVSSCQVYSIGDSLSEESIEYIRQEEAKDKELYFDELLYKATENYKNLISSELGIRVNNARNKMISHKEFQTTKEDGRRVFDASDFGLVYSDAADIL
;
A
#
# COMPACT_ATOMS: atom_id res chain seq x y z
N MET A 1 24.22 6.12 18.35
CA MET A 1 23.06 6.24 17.44
C MET A 1 21.82 6.52 18.27
N SER A 2 21.19 7.69 18.11
CA SER A 2 20.06 8.12 18.94
C SER A 2 18.86 7.17 18.81
N VAL A 3 18.09 6.97 19.88
CA VAL A 3 16.89 6.11 19.91
C VAL A 3 15.87 6.52 18.84
N ILE A 4 15.79 7.81 18.52
CA ILE A 4 14.91 8.32 17.46
C ILE A 4 15.34 7.85 16.08
N ILE A 5 16.65 7.83 15.79
CA ILE A 5 17.19 7.41 14.48
C ILE A 5 16.81 5.95 14.20
N LYS A 6 16.96 5.06 15.19
CA LYS A 6 16.53 3.66 15.04
C LYS A 6 15.02 3.51 14.80
N ARG A 7 14.20 4.39 15.38
CA ARG A 7 12.75 4.40 15.14
C ARG A 7 12.43 4.91 13.74
N ILE A 8 13.16 5.91 13.24
CA ILE A 8 13.04 6.44 11.87
C ILE A 8 13.44 5.36 10.86
N GLU A 9 14.61 4.75 11.02
CA GLU A 9 15.09 3.64 10.17
C GLU A 9 14.06 2.49 10.11
N LYS A 10 13.47 2.13 11.26
CA LYS A 10 12.39 1.14 11.29
C LYS A 10 11.17 1.59 10.46
N CYS A 11 10.76 2.85 10.56
CA CYS A 11 9.62 3.37 9.78
C CYS A 11 9.95 3.39 8.28
N GLU A 12 11.17 3.77 7.90
CA GLU A 12 11.64 3.74 6.51
C GLU A 12 11.62 2.30 5.95
N MET A 13 12.08 1.32 6.73
CA MET A 13 11.99 -0.09 6.34
C MET A 13 10.55 -0.55 6.15
N LEU A 14 9.63 -0.16 7.03
CA LEU A 14 8.21 -0.48 6.91
C LEU A 14 7.61 0.16 5.65
N VAL A 15 7.89 1.43 5.38
CA VAL A 15 7.44 2.15 4.18
C VAL A 15 8.01 1.50 2.91
N SER A 16 9.31 1.19 2.88
CA SER A 16 9.95 0.51 1.76
C SER A 16 9.32 -0.86 1.50
N THR A 17 9.02 -1.62 2.56
CA THR A 17 8.33 -2.90 2.43
C THR A 17 6.92 -2.74 1.87
N ILE A 18 6.14 -1.76 2.36
CA ILE A 18 4.80 -1.44 1.84
C ILE A 18 4.87 -1.16 0.32
N VAL A 19 5.80 -0.30 -0.08
CA VAL A 19 5.98 0.09 -1.48
C VAL A 19 6.38 -1.11 -2.35
N ASN A 20 7.32 -1.94 -1.89
CA ASN A 20 7.75 -3.15 -2.61
C ASN A 20 6.59 -4.15 -2.75
N THR A 21 5.83 -4.36 -1.68
CA THR A 21 4.65 -5.24 -1.72
C THR A 21 3.59 -4.70 -2.68
N TYR A 22 3.37 -3.38 -2.71
CA TYR A 22 2.46 -2.76 -3.68
C TYR A 22 2.94 -3.00 -5.11
N PHE A 23 4.24 -2.81 -5.39
CA PHE A 23 4.80 -3.10 -6.71
C PHE A 23 4.61 -4.57 -7.10
N LEU A 24 4.81 -5.51 -6.18
CA LEU A 24 4.55 -6.93 -6.45
C LEU A 24 3.07 -7.19 -6.76
N ALA A 25 2.15 -6.57 -6.03
CA ALA A 25 0.72 -6.67 -6.30
C ALA A 25 0.36 -6.09 -7.68
N ASP A 26 0.92 -4.94 -8.04
CA ASP A 26 0.77 -4.31 -9.35
C ASP A 26 1.27 -5.23 -10.49
N GLN A 27 2.46 -5.80 -10.36
CA GLN A 27 2.99 -6.74 -11.37
C GLN A 27 2.10 -7.98 -11.52
N ASN A 28 1.63 -8.56 -10.41
CA ASN A 28 0.74 -9.72 -10.44
C ASN A 28 -0.64 -9.37 -11.03
N SER A 29 -1.14 -8.17 -10.81
CA SER A 29 -2.38 -7.71 -11.45
C SER A 29 -2.23 -7.53 -12.95
N LYS A 30 -1.10 -6.98 -13.41
CA LYS A 30 -0.80 -6.89 -14.85
C LYS A 30 -0.79 -8.27 -15.52
N LEU A 31 -0.21 -9.28 -14.85
CA LEU A 31 -0.27 -10.68 -15.31
C LEU A 31 -1.71 -11.22 -15.32
N LEU A 32 -2.48 -10.95 -14.26
CA LEU A 32 -3.88 -11.34 -14.18
C LEU A 32 -4.70 -10.73 -15.32
N ILE A 33 -4.56 -9.43 -15.62
CA ILE A 33 -5.27 -8.73 -16.69
C ILE A 33 -5.04 -9.42 -18.04
N HIS A 34 -3.81 -9.84 -18.34
CA HIS A 34 -3.51 -10.56 -19.58
C HIS A 34 -4.22 -11.92 -19.61
N LEU A 35 -4.26 -12.62 -18.48
CA LEU A 35 -5.00 -13.89 -18.37
C LEU A 35 -6.52 -13.70 -18.47
N LEU A 36 -7.05 -12.51 -18.17
CA LEU A 36 -8.48 -12.21 -18.27
C LEU A 36 -8.92 -11.78 -19.67
N GLY A 37 -8.05 -11.08 -20.41
CA GLY A 37 -8.36 -10.51 -21.72
C GLY A 37 -8.49 -11.52 -22.87
N GLU A 38 -7.98 -12.74 -22.72
CA GLU A 38 -7.88 -13.72 -23.82
C GLU A 38 -8.87 -14.90 -23.70
N SER A 39 -10.18 -14.62 -23.61
CA SER A 39 -11.20 -15.68 -23.57
C SER A 39 -11.19 -16.57 -24.82
N LYS A 40 -11.00 -15.97 -26.01
CA LYS A 40 -11.03 -16.67 -27.31
C LYS A 40 -9.94 -17.72 -27.49
N HIS A 41 -8.77 -17.54 -26.85
CA HIS A 41 -7.69 -18.52 -26.91
C HIS A 41 -7.93 -19.73 -26.00
N LEU A 42 -8.78 -19.56 -24.98
CA LEU A 42 -9.13 -20.59 -24.01
C LEU A 42 -10.39 -21.37 -24.41
N ASP A 43 -11.24 -20.81 -25.28
CA ASP A 43 -12.45 -21.48 -25.78
C ASP A 43 -12.13 -22.82 -26.46
N ARG A 44 -10.99 -22.93 -27.15
CA ARG A 44 -10.49 -24.19 -27.73
C ARG A 44 -10.28 -25.30 -26.69
N TRP A 45 -9.99 -24.92 -25.46
CA TRP A 45 -9.63 -25.81 -24.36
C TRP A 45 -10.76 -25.98 -23.36
N LYS A 46 -11.98 -25.54 -23.72
CA LYS A 46 -13.17 -25.73 -22.92
C LYS A 46 -13.33 -27.21 -22.52
N ASP A 47 -13.66 -27.44 -21.26
CA ASP A 47 -13.82 -28.76 -20.64
C ASP A 47 -12.55 -29.64 -20.60
N SER A 48 -11.36 -29.02 -20.74
CA SER A 48 -10.07 -29.71 -20.59
C SER A 48 -9.33 -29.34 -19.29
N TYR A 49 -8.37 -30.17 -18.90
CA TYR A 49 -7.45 -29.87 -17.79
C TYR A 49 -6.68 -28.55 -17.98
N ALA A 50 -6.45 -28.12 -19.23
CA ALA A 50 -5.79 -26.85 -19.51
C ALA A 50 -6.65 -25.65 -19.09
N ALA A 51 -7.97 -25.69 -19.33
CA ALA A 51 -8.90 -24.66 -18.87
C ALA A 51 -8.95 -24.61 -17.32
N SER A 52 -8.96 -25.77 -16.66
CA SER A 52 -8.88 -25.84 -15.20
C SER A 52 -7.58 -25.23 -14.65
N GLY A 53 -6.45 -25.46 -15.32
CA GLY A 53 -5.15 -24.89 -14.93
C GLY A 53 -5.14 -23.36 -15.05
N VAL A 54 -5.70 -22.81 -16.12
CA VAL A 54 -5.80 -21.36 -16.32
C VAL A 54 -6.70 -20.70 -15.28
N ASN A 55 -7.85 -21.30 -14.95
CA ASN A 55 -8.71 -20.81 -13.88
C ASN A 55 -8.02 -20.85 -12.51
N THR A 56 -7.23 -21.89 -12.25
CA THR A 56 -6.42 -21.98 -11.02
C THR A 56 -5.37 -20.87 -10.94
N LEU A 57 -4.71 -20.56 -12.06
CA LEU A 57 -3.75 -19.44 -12.13
C LEU A 57 -4.43 -18.10 -11.92
N ARG A 58 -5.56 -17.83 -12.60
CA ARG A 58 -6.35 -16.61 -12.43
C ARG A 58 -6.78 -16.42 -10.98
N PHE A 59 -7.35 -17.45 -10.38
CA PHE A 59 -7.79 -17.41 -8.98
C PHE A 59 -6.61 -17.19 -8.03
N SER A 60 -5.48 -17.88 -8.24
CA SER A 60 -4.28 -17.74 -7.40
C SER A 60 -3.70 -16.33 -7.47
N LEU A 61 -3.59 -15.76 -8.67
CA LEU A 61 -3.09 -14.39 -8.87
C LEU A 61 -4.05 -13.37 -8.26
N TYR A 62 -5.36 -13.51 -8.50
CA TYR A 62 -6.37 -12.65 -7.90
C TYR A 62 -6.30 -12.67 -6.36
N MET A 63 -6.24 -13.88 -5.78
CA MET A 63 -6.10 -14.08 -4.34
C MET A 63 -4.84 -13.44 -3.78
N HIS A 64 -3.72 -13.57 -4.49
CA HIS A 64 -2.45 -13.01 -4.07
C HIS A 64 -2.50 -11.48 -4.08
N VAL A 65 -2.92 -10.86 -5.20
CA VAL A 65 -3.05 -9.40 -5.33
C VAL A 65 -3.93 -8.83 -4.22
N LEU A 66 -5.12 -9.41 -4.03
CA LEU A 66 -6.07 -8.94 -3.02
C LEU A 66 -5.52 -9.10 -1.60
N SER A 67 -4.82 -10.22 -1.31
CA SER A 67 -4.21 -10.46 0.00
C SER A 67 -3.14 -9.43 0.32
N GLU A 68 -2.25 -9.13 -0.62
CA GLU A 68 -1.16 -8.15 -0.45
C GLU A 68 -1.72 -6.73 -0.27
N VAL A 69 -2.64 -6.31 -1.14
CA VAL A 69 -3.26 -4.98 -1.04
C VAL A 69 -4.00 -4.81 0.28
N ARG A 70 -4.78 -5.81 0.70
CA ARG A 70 -5.47 -5.78 2.00
C ARG A 70 -4.50 -5.75 3.17
N ALA A 71 -3.39 -6.49 3.09
CA ALA A 71 -2.38 -6.48 4.15
C ALA A 71 -1.75 -5.09 4.31
N ILE A 72 -1.38 -4.45 3.20
CA ILE A 72 -0.86 -3.08 3.19
C ILE A 72 -1.87 -2.09 3.79
N MET A 73 -3.14 -2.18 3.37
CA MET A 73 -4.16 -1.19 3.69
C MET A 73 -4.75 -1.33 5.09
N PHE A 74 -4.90 -2.56 5.61
CA PHE A 74 -5.76 -2.83 6.77
C PHE A 74 -5.11 -3.66 7.88
N ASP A 75 -3.94 -4.28 7.66
CA ASP A 75 -3.35 -5.13 8.69
C ASP A 75 -2.82 -4.29 9.88
N SER A 76 -3.33 -4.56 11.08
CA SER A 76 -2.93 -3.86 12.30
C SER A 76 -1.99 -4.68 13.19
N HIS A 77 -1.51 -5.83 12.73
CA HIS A 77 -0.58 -6.66 13.49
C HIS A 77 0.78 -5.97 13.59
N SER A 78 1.35 -5.91 14.80
CA SER A 78 2.52 -5.06 15.13
C SER A 78 3.83 -5.38 14.39
N LYS A 79 3.88 -6.53 13.71
CA LYS A 79 5.03 -7.00 12.92
C LYS A 79 4.84 -6.85 11.42
N VAL A 80 3.69 -6.33 10.96
CA VAL A 80 3.37 -6.21 9.54
C VAL A 80 3.69 -4.81 9.05
N ALA A 81 4.28 -4.72 7.87
CA ALA A 81 4.48 -3.47 7.16
C ALA A 81 3.16 -3.06 6.51
N SER A 82 2.44 -2.15 7.16
CA SER A 82 1.13 -1.66 6.72
C SER A 82 0.99 -0.17 7.00
N VAL A 83 0.16 0.51 6.20
CA VAL A 83 -0.15 1.92 6.37
C VAL A 83 -0.77 2.20 7.75
N PRO A 84 -1.74 1.41 8.28
CA PRO A 84 -2.25 1.63 9.63
C PRO A 84 -1.17 1.61 10.72
N ASN A 85 -0.15 0.75 10.59
CA ASN A 85 0.94 0.72 11.56
C ASN A 85 1.84 1.96 11.46
N ILE A 86 2.07 2.50 10.27
CA ILE A 86 2.79 3.78 10.08
C ILE A 86 1.99 4.93 10.69
N ILE A 87 0.70 5.04 10.38
CA ILE A 87 -0.18 6.09 10.92
C ILE A 87 -0.21 6.02 12.45
N LYS A 88 -0.37 4.83 13.02
CA LYS A 88 -0.33 4.64 14.48
C LYS A 88 1.00 5.10 15.12
N VAL A 89 2.12 4.94 14.42
CA VAL A 89 3.42 5.45 14.90
C VAL A 89 3.47 6.97 14.81
N LEU A 90 2.87 7.59 13.79
CA LEU A 90 2.77 9.05 13.64
C LEU A 90 1.81 9.69 14.65
N ASP A 91 0.85 8.94 15.18
CA ASP A 91 -0.04 9.37 16.27
C ASP A 91 0.67 9.45 17.63
N ASP A 92 1.83 8.80 17.82
CA ASP A 92 2.66 8.95 19.01
C ASP A 92 3.23 10.38 19.09
N LEU A 93 2.68 11.19 19.99
CA LEU A 93 3.05 12.60 20.19
C LEU A 93 4.54 12.79 20.47
N ASP A 94 5.17 11.90 21.25
CA ASP A 94 6.60 12.02 21.58
C ASP A 94 7.46 11.73 20.35
N PHE A 95 7.11 10.67 19.62
CA PHE A 95 7.78 10.35 18.35
C PHE A 95 7.61 11.46 17.33
N ARG A 96 6.38 11.95 17.13
CA ARG A 96 6.07 13.01 16.17
C ARG A 96 6.84 14.29 16.46
N LYS A 97 6.92 14.72 17.72
CA LYS A 97 7.72 15.90 18.11
C LYS A 97 9.20 15.71 17.79
N LYS A 98 9.76 14.53 18.10
CA LYS A 98 11.17 14.21 17.81
C LYS A 98 11.44 14.09 16.31
N LEU A 99 10.50 13.51 15.56
CA LEU A 99 10.57 13.39 14.11
C LEU A 99 10.51 14.77 13.45
N LYS A 100 9.58 15.65 13.87
CA LYS A 100 9.50 17.03 13.39
C LYS A 100 10.79 17.78 13.65
N LYS A 101 11.33 17.69 14.87
CA LYS A 101 12.62 18.31 15.22
C LYS A 101 13.77 17.79 14.34
N TRP A 102 13.80 16.49 14.07
CA TRP A 102 14.81 15.89 13.21
C TRP A 102 14.66 16.33 11.75
N PHE A 103 13.43 16.38 11.22
CA PHE A 103 13.14 16.81 9.86
C PHE A 103 13.48 18.28 9.62
N CYS A 104 13.23 19.13 10.61
CA CYS A 104 13.48 20.58 10.55
C CYS A 104 14.92 20.95 10.96
N ASP A 105 15.79 19.97 11.19
CA ASP A 105 17.20 20.24 11.51
C ASP A 105 17.91 20.78 10.27
N VAL A 106 18.31 22.04 10.34
CA VAL A 106 19.02 22.79 9.30
C VAL A 106 20.49 23.04 9.67
N SER A 107 20.97 22.47 10.78
CA SER A 107 22.35 22.70 11.26
C SER A 107 23.42 22.28 10.25
N SER A 108 23.10 21.30 9.40
CA SER A 108 23.96 20.77 8.34
C SER A 108 23.70 21.37 6.95
N CYS A 109 22.68 22.22 6.79
CA CYS A 109 22.40 22.87 5.50
C CYS A 109 23.53 23.82 5.12
N GLN A 110 24.15 23.58 3.96
CA GLN A 110 25.11 24.48 3.35
C GLN A 110 24.36 25.62 2.65
N VAL A 111 24.65 26.86 3.05
CA VAL A 111 24.13 28.06 2.39
C VAL A 111 25.18 28.52 1.40
N TYR A 112 24.84 28.44 0.11
CA TYR A 112 25.72 28.93 -0.96
C TYR A 112 25.36 30.37 -1.31
N SER A 113 26.38 31.17 -1.60
CA SER A 113 26.22 32.53 -2.11
C SER A 113 26.85 32.65 -3.49
N ILE A 114 26.25 33.48 -4.35
CA ILE A 114 26.81 33.84 -5.65
C ILE A 114 27.41 35.23 -5.49
N GLY A 115 28.74 35.32 -5.42
CA GLY A 115 29.47 36.59 -5.23
C GLY A 115 30.16 36.66 -3.87
N ASP A 116 29.99 37.79 -3.18
CA ASP A 116 30.61 38.03 -1.87
C ASP A 116 30.09 37.07 -0.79
N SER A 117 30.95 36.73 0.17
CA SER A 117 30.59 35.87 1.29
C SER A 117 29.49 36.50 2.14
N LEU A 118 28.40 35.76 2.37
CA LEU A 118 27.35 36.14 3.31
C LEU A 118 27.91 36.26 4.73
N SER A 119 27.39 37.22 5.51
CA SER A 119 27.68 37.29 6.94
C SER A 119 27.08 36.09 7.69
N GLU A 120 27.67 35.73 8.83
CA GLU A 120 27.13 34.66 9.69
C GLU A 120 25.68 34.93 10.10
N GLU A 121 25.33 36.19 10.36
CA GLU A 121 23.96 36.63 10.67
C GLU A 121 22.98 36.36 9.52
N SER A 122 23.42 36.57 8.27
CA SER A 122 22.59 36.30 7.09
C SER A 122 22.39 34.80 6.87
N ILE A 123 23.44 34.01 7.11
CA ILE A 123 23.37 32.53 7.03
C ILE A 123 22.42 31.99 8.09
N GLU A 124 22.50 32.50 9.31
CA GLU A 124 21.62 32.09 10.42
C GLU A 124 20.17 32.49 10.15
N TYR A 125 19.93 33.69 9.62
CA TYR A 125 18.59 34.12 9.20
C TYR A 125 17.99 33.18 8.15
N ILE A 126 18.75 32.84 7.09
CA ILE A 126 18.29 31.91 6.04
C ILE A 126 17.96 30.53 6.62
N ARG A 127 18.80 30.02 7.54
CA ARG A 127 18.55 28.74 8.21
C ARG A 127 17.26 28.78 9.04
N GLN A 128 17.00 29.87 9.74
CA GLN A 128 15.78 30.02 10.53
C GLN A 128 14.53 30.09 9.66
N GLU A 129 14.58 30.77 8.52
CA GLU A 129 13.46 30.78 7.56
C GLU A 129 13.23 29.38 6.95
N GLU A 130 14.30 28.69 6.52
CA GLU A 130 14.22 27.30 6.02
C GLU A 130 13.63 26.35 7.07
N ALA A 131 14.01 26.49 8.34
CA ALA A 131 13.46 25.68 9.42
C ALA A 131 11.95 25.92 9.59
N LYS A 132 11.48 27.17 9.51
CA LYS A 132 10.04 27.50 9.56
C LYS A 132 9.29 26.90 8.39
N ASP A 133 9.82 27.01 7.17
CA ASP A 133 9.21 26.43 5.97
C ASP A 133 9.12 24.91 6.07
N LYS A 134 10.19 24.24 6.55
CA LYS A 134 10.18 22.80 6.85
C LYS A 134 9.16 22.41 7.91
N GLU A 135 8.98 23.22 8.95
CA GLU A 135 7.97 22.95 9.99
C GLU A 135 6.55 22.97 9.41
N LEU A 136 6.24 23.95 8.57
CA LEU A 136 4.96 24.05 7.87
C LEU A 136 4.78 22.87 6.92
N TYR A 137 5.80 22.54 6.14
CA TYR A 137 5.77 21.43 5.20
C TYR A 137 5.61 20.08 5.91
N PHE A 138 6.25 19.89 7.06
CA PHE A 138 6.08 18.69 7.87
C PHE A 138 4.63 18.50 8.32
N ASP A 139 4.00 19.57 8.83
CA ASP A 139 2.62 19.52 9.30
C ASP A 139 1.66 19.25 8.13
N GLU A 140 1.91 19.85 6.97
CA GLU A 140 1.15 19.60 5.74
C GLU A 140 1.26 18.15 5.27
N LEU A 141 2.48 17.60 5.21
CA LEU A 141 2.73 16.21 4.83
C LEU A 141 2.04 15.23 5.78
N LEU A 142 2.12 15.49 7.09
CA LEU A 142 1.46 14.68 8.09
C LEU A 142 -0.06 14.71 7.90
N TYR A 143 -0.64 15.90 7.74
CA TYR A 143 -2.07 16.07 7.50
C TYR A 143 -2.52 15.31 6.24
N LYS A 144 -1.80 15.50 5.12
CA LYS A 144 -2.06 14.80 3.86
C LYS A 144 -1.98 13.29 4.01
N ALA A 145 -0.97 12.77 4.69
CA ALA A 145 -0.81 11.33 4.89
C ALA A 145 -1.99 10.74 5.68
N THR A 146 -2.38 11.39 6.78
CA THR A 146 -3.50 10.94 7.61
C THR A 146 -4.85 11.03 6.88
N GLU A 147 -5.14 12.16 6.22
CA GLU A 147 -6.39 12.33 5.48
C GLU A 147 -6.47 11.42 4.25
N ASN A 148 -5.39 11.27 3.48
CA ASN A 148 -5.37 10.35 2.34
C ASN A 148 -5.61 8.91 2.79
N TYR A 149 -4.99 8.48 3.89
CA TYR A 149 -5.24 7.14 4.42
C TYR A 149 -6.69 6.97 4.89
N LYS A 150 -7.24 7.95 5.60
CA LYS A 150 -8.64 7.95 6.04
C LYS A 150 -9.60 7.87 4.84
N ASN A 151 -9.38 8.69 3.83
CA ASN A 151 -10.16 8.70 2.59
C ASN A 151 -10.05 7.37 1.85
N LEU A 152 -8.85 6.80 1.78
CA LEU A 152 -8.60 5.50 1.15
C LEU A 152 -9.40 4.38 1.84
N ILE A 153 -9.37 4.29 3.17
CA ILE A 153 -10.09 3.21 3.89
C ILE A 153 -11.61 3.40 3.88
N SER A 154 -12.10 4.64 3.79
CA SER A 154 -13.54 4.93 3.69
C SER A 154 -14.06 4.93 2.25
N SER A 155 -13.16 4.90 1.25
CA SER A 155 -13.54 4.86 -0.15
C SER A 155 -14.30 3.57 -0.46
N GLU A 156 -15.12 3.62 -1.51
CA GLU A 156 -15.80 2.43 -2.01
C GLU A 156 -14.80 1.29 -2.29
N LEU A 157 -13.64 1.63 -2.86
CA LEU A 157 -12.58 0.68 -3.15
C LEU A 157 -12.02 0.03 -1.88
N GLY A 158 -11.70 0.83 -0.85
CA GLY A 158 -11.22 0.32 0.43
C GLY A 158 -12.23 -0.63 1.09
N ILE A 159 -13.51 -0.27 1.04
CA ILE A 159 -14.61 -1.13 1.54
C ILE A 159 -14.67 -2.44 0.74
N ARG A 160 -14.58 -2.39 -0.60
CA ARG A 160 -14.59 -3.58 -1.47
C ARG A 160 -13.42 -4.51 -1.16
N VAL A 161 -12.19 -3.99 -1.04
CA VAL A 161 -10.99 -4.77 -0.71
C VAL A 161 -11.15 -5.48 0.64
N ASN A 162 -11.59 -4.76 1.67
CA ASN A 162 -11.77 -5.32 3.00
C ASN A 162 -12.88 -6.40 3.02
N ASN A 163 -13.98 -6.17 2.30
CA ASN A 163 -15.09 -7.12 2.19
C ASN A 163 -14.74 -8.35 1.36
N ALA A 164 -14.02 -8.19 0.25
CA ALA A 164 -13.64 -9.29 -0.65
C ALA A 164 -12.81 -10.33 0.11
N ARG A 165 -11.81 -9.90 0.90
CA ARG A 165 -11.02 -10.83 1.72
C ARG A 165 -11.88 -11.53 2.79
N ASN A 166 -12.77 -10.82 3.47
CA ASN A 166 -13.62 -11.41 4.50
C ASN A 166 -14.55 -12.47 3.91
N LYS A 167 -15.15 -12.21 2.74
CA LYS A 167 -15.93 -13.18 1.98
C LYS A 167 -15.08 -14.37 1.50
N MET A 168 -13.86 -14.12 1.03
CA MET A 168 -12.98 -15.18 0.53
C MET A 168 -12.46 -16.11 1.63
N ILE A 169 -12.23 -15.60 2.84
CA ILE A 169 -11.86 -16.46 3.99
C ILE A 169 -13.04 -17.29 4.49
N SER A 170 -14.26 -16.75 4.45
CA SER A 170 -15.46 -17.53 4.80
C SER A 170 -15.80 -18.62 3.77
N HIS A 171 -15.32 -18.52 2.52
CA HIS A 171 -15.68 -19.45 1.44
C HIS A 171 -14.54 -20.36 0.98
N LYS A 172 -13.77 -20.90 1.93
CA LYS A 172 -13.08 -22.21 1.73
C LYS A 172 -14.06 -23.40 1.80
N GLU A 173 -15.35 -23.16 1.61
CA GLU A 173 -16.33 -24.21 1.48
C GLU A 173 -16.32 -24.71 0.03
N PHE A 174 -16.52 -26.01 -0.17
CA PHE A 174 -16.67 -26.56 -1.52
C PHE A 174 -18.15 -26.44 -1.91
N GLN A 175 -18.45 -25.87 -3.07
CA GLN A 175 -19.82 -25.90 -3.57
C GLN A 175 -20.06 -27.23 -4.28
N THR A 176 -21.02 -28.01 -3.80
CA THR A 176 -21.48 -29.22 -4.50
C THR A 176 -22.51 -28.80 -5.54
N THR A 177 -22.15 -28.82 -6.81
CA THR A 177 -23.09 -28.59 -7.92
C THR A 177 -23.80 -29.88 -8.30
N LYS A 178 -25.08 -29.78 -8.70
CA LYS A 178 -25.92 -30.94 -9.05
C LYS A 178 -25.44 -31.71 -10.29
N GLU A 179 -24.62 -31.10 -11.13
CA GLU A 179 -24.25 -31.64 -12.46
C GLU A 179 -22.76 -32.04 -12.57
N ASP A 180 -21.82 -31.35 -11.91
CA ASP A 180 -20.36 -31.54 -12.11
C ASP A 180 -19.54 -31.94 -10.87
N GLY A 181 -20.19 -32.30 -9.75
CA GLY A 181 -19.49 -32.62 -8.50
C GLY A 181 -19.00 -31.40 -7.73
N ARG A 182 -17.92 -31.56 -6.93
CA ARG A 182 -17.36 -30.48 -6.09
C ARG A 182 -16.56 -29.52 -6.96
N ARG A 183 -16.99 -28.26 -7.05
CA ARG A 183 -16.22 -27.19 -7.70
C ARG A 183 -15.62 -26.24 -6.67
N VAL A 184 -14.44 -25.71 -6.99
CA VAL A 184 -13.87 -24.56 -6.30
C VAL A 184 -14.65 -23.32 -6.76
N PHE A 185 -14.99 -22.44 -5.84
CA PHE A 185 -15.73 -21.21 -6.15
C PHE A 185 -14.98 -20.32 -7.16
N ASP A 186 -15.73 -19.71 -8.07
CA ASP A 186 -15.26 -18.70 -9.02
C ASP A 186 -15.56 -17.28 -8.51
N ALA A 187 -14.84 -16.26 -8.97
CA ALA A 187 -15.06 -14.85 -8.58
C ALA A 187 -16.51 -14.39 -8.85
N SER A 188 -17.10 -14.91 -9.93
CA SER A 188 -18.49 -14.67 -10.33
C SER A 188 -19.52 -15.13 -9.28
N ASP A 189 -19.21 -16.17 -8.49
CA ASP A 189 -20.10 -16.71 -7.44
C ASP A 189 -20.25 -15.76 -6.24
N PHE A 190 -19.43 -14.70 -6.16
CA PHE A 190 -19.43 -13.72 -5.07
C PHE A 190 -19.87 -12.31 -5.50
N GLY A 191 -20.39 -12.18 -6.72
CA GLY A 191 -20.77 -10.89 -7.31
C GLY A 191 -19.59 -9.97 -7.58
N LEU A 192 -18.38 -10.54 -7.67
CA LEU A 192 -17.15 -9.84 -8.01
C LEU A 192 -16.84 -10.12 -9.47
N VAL A 193 -16.49 -9.08 -10.21
CA VAL A 193 -16.04 -9.22 -11.60
C VAL A 193 -14.54 -9.11 -11.58
N TYR A 194 -13.83 -9.92 -12.35
CA TYR A 194 -12.36 -9.88 -12.39
C TYR A 194 -11.77 -8.50 -12.73
N SER A 195 -12.56 -7.61 -13.35
CA SER A 195 -12.24 -6.18 -13.53
C SER A 195 -12.04 -5.41 -12.23
N ASP A 196 -12.63 -5.86 -11.11
CA ASP A 196 -12.46 -5.22 -9.81
C ASP A 196 -11.00 -5.24 -9.35
N ALA A 197 -10.19 -6.22 -9.79
CA ALA A 197 -8.74 -6.25 -9.54
C ALA A 197 -7.97 -5.14 -10.27
N ALA A 198 -8.47 -4.69 -11.42
CA ALA A 198 -7.92 -3.57 -12.15
C ALA A 198 -8.30 -2.23 -11.51
N ASP A 199 -9.46 -2.14 -10.85
CA ASP A 199 -9.88 -0.95 -10.10
C ASP A 199 -9.17 -0.81 -8.74
N ILE A 200 -8.56 -1.89 -8.22
CA ILE A 200 -7.83 -1.93 -6.94
C ILE A 200 -6.43 -1.31 -7.02
N LEU A 201 -5.85 -1.22 -8.21
CA LEU A 201 -4.47 -0.78 -8.45
C LEU A 201 -4.41 0.45 -9.35
#